data_AF-G5LWE8-F1
#
_entry.id   AF-G5LWE8-F1
#
_cell.length_a   1.000
_cell.length_b   1.000
_cell.length_c   1.000
_cell.angle_alpha   90.00
_cell.angle_beta   90.00
_cell.angle_gamma   90.00
#
_symmetry.space_group_name_H-M   'P 1'
#
loop_
_entity.id
_entity.type
_entity.pdbx_description
1 polymer ?
#
loop_
_entity_poly.entity_id
_entity_poly.type
_entity_poly.pdbx_seq_one_letter_code
_entity_poly.pdbx_strand_id
1 'polypeptide(L)'
;NDAAIDCALQICRFTHNNVLAMSGAAAMAAATSEALRAQTNADSIIAAGIYGAQRGYLLAQEQGAMMVAGPSVARRIELAVEIGKRHRYWETAVVELADIIGSGLHVSEAVPAAFGLFACCPNSAVDAIISGVNIGNDTDTVATMVGAISGAFHGVEAFPADYLTTLDRMNHFDLAELARQIAG
;
A
#
# COMPACT_ATOMS: atom_id res chain seq x y z
N ASN A 1 6.15 -7.43 -11.90
CA ASN A 1 4.77 -7.04 -11.52
C ASN A 1 3.78 -8.19 -11.70
N ASP A 2 3.61 -8.80 -12.88
CA ASP A 2 2.62 -9.91 -13.06
C ASP A 2 2.81 -11.09 -12.11
N ALA A 3 4.03 -11.62 -11.93
CA ALA A 3 4.28 -12.71 -10.98
C ALA A 3 3.92 -12.35 -9.53
N ALA A 4 4.10 -11.08 -9.14
CA ALA A 4 3.73 -10.60 -7.80
C ALA A 4 2.20 -10.51 -7.65
N ILE A 5 1.50 -10.09 -8.71
CA ILE A 5 0.04 -10.05 -8.76
C ILE A 5 -0.53 -11.48 -8.63
N ASP A 6 -0.02 -12.43 -9.41
CA ASP A 6 -0.48 -13.81 -9.37
C ASP A 6 -0.28 -14.45 -7.99
N CYS A 7 0.89 -14.23 -7.37
CA CYS A 7 1.17 -14.68 -6.02
C CYS A 7 0.20 -14.06 -5.00
N ALA A 8 -0.04 -12.75 -5.09
CA ALA A 8 -0.98 -12.07 -4.19
C ALA A 8 -2.40 -12.62 -4.30
N LEU A 9 -2.87 -12.91 -5.52
CA LEU A 9 -4.19 -13.49 -5.76
C LEU A 9 -4.30 -14.92 -5.19
N GLN A 10 -3.26 -15.73 -5.36
CA GLN A 10 -3.23 -17.09 -4.81
C GLN A 10 -3.36 -17.12 -3.30
N ILE A 11 -2.78 -16.14 -2.59
CA ILE A 11 -2.87 -16.04 -1.13
C ILE A 11 -4.20 -15.40 -0.71
N CYS A 12 -4.59 -14.30 -1.34
CA CYS A 12 -5.74 -13.49 -0.96
C CYS A 12 -7.07 -14.27 -1.04
N ARG A 13 -7.24 -15.11 -2.06
CA ARG A 13 -8.48 -15.88 -2.31
C ARG A 13 -8.90 -16.82 -1.18
N PHE A 14 -8.03 -17.17 -0.23
CA PHE A 14 -8.40 -18.07 0.86
C PHE A 14 -9.25 -17.39 1.94
N THR A 15 -9.06 -16.09 2.15
CA THR A 15 -9.75 -15.32 3.19
C THR A 15 -10.64 -14.24 2.61
N HIS A 16 -10.26 -13.67 1.48
CA HIS A 16 -10.95 -12.55 0.84
C HIS A 16 -11.20 -12.85 -0.64
N ASN A 17 -11.98 -13.91 -0.91
CA ASN A 17 -12.33 -14.35 -2.27
C ASN A 17 -13.36 -13.45 -2.96
N ASN A 18 -13.05 -12.17 -3.15
CA ASN A 18 -13.88 -11.23 -3.88
C ASN A 18 -13.05 -10.30 -4.75
N VAL A 19 -13.68 -9.79 -5.81
CA VAL A 19 -13.00 -9.00 -6.86
C VAL A 19 -12.35 -7.71 -6.36
N LEU A 20 -12.91 -7.05 -5.34
CA LEU A 20 -12.33 -5.80 -4.82
C LEU A 20 -11.13 -6.08 -3.92
N ALA A 21 -11.22 -7.08 -3.04
CA ALA A 21 -10.12 -7.43 -2.15
C ALA A 21 -8.90 -7.93 -2.92
N MET A 22 -9.13 -8.82 -3.90
CA MET A 22 -8.07 -9.33 -4.78
C MET A 22 -7.45 -8.23 -5.65
N SER A 23 -8.26 -7.25 -6.10
CA SER A 23 -7.77 -6.04 -6.77
C SER A 23 -6.85 -5.21 -5.86
N GLY A 24 -7.25 -4.94 -4.62
CA GLY A 24 -6.41 -4.21 -3.67
C GLY A 24 -5.10 -4.94 -3.31
N ALA A 25 -5.16 -6.25 -3.10
CA ALA A 25 -3.97 -7.06 -2.85
C ALA A 25 -2.98 -7.03 -4.02
N ALA A 26 -3.49 -7.12 -5.26
CA ALA A 26 -2.67 -6.99 -6.46
C ALA A 26 -2.04 -5.59 -6.60
N ALA A 27 -2.76 -4.54 -6.20
CA ALA A 27 -2.23 -3.17 -6.21
C ALA A 27 -1.00 -3.05 -5.31
N MET A 28 -1.12 -3.51 -4.05
CA MET A 28 -0.01 -3.48 -3.08
C MET A 28 1.17 -4.33 -3.54
N ALA A 29 0.92 -5.53 -4.07
CA ALA A 29 1.96 -6.42 -4.55
C ALA A 29 2.72 -5.85 -5.76
N ALA A 30 2.01 -5.26 -6.73
CA ALA A 30 2.63 -4.65 -7.89
C ALA A 30 3.44 -3.40 -7.52
N ALA A 31 2.91 -2.53 -6.64
CA ALA A 31 3.62 -1.35 -6.17
C ALA A 31 4.88 -1.71 -5.37
N THR A 32 4.78 -2.67 -4.44
CA THR A 32 5.93 -3.13 -3.65
C THR A 32 6.99 -3.79 -4.54
N SER A 33 6.57 -4.60 -5.53
CA SER A 33 7.48 -5.19 -6.51
C SER A 33 8.21 -4.13 -7.35
N GLU A 34 7.55 -3.03 -7.70
CA GLU A 34 8.16 -1.91 -8.44
C GLU A 34 9.10 -1.08 -7.56
N ALA A 35 8.75 -0.90 -6.29
CA ALA A 35 9.55 -0.17 -5.30
C ALA A 35 10.89 -0.85 -5.02
N LEU A 36 10.96 -2.18 -5.09
CA LEU A 36 12.18 -2.95 -4.89
C LEU A 36 13.15 -2.95 -6.10
N ARG A 37 12.78 -2.32 -7.23
CA ARG A 37 13.62 -2.29 -8.43
C ARG A 37 14.74 -1.27 -8.29
N ALA A 38 15.92 -1.61 -8.84
CA ALA A 38 17.10 -0.73 -8.81
C ALA A 38 16.91 0.62 -9.52
N GLN A 39 16.04 0.68 -10.54
CA GLN A 39 15.64 1.92 -11.20
C GLN A 39 14.13 2.07 -11.09
N THR A 40 13.70 2.95 -10.18
CA THR A 40 12.29 3.20 -9.87
C THR A 40 12.11 4.64 -9.37
N ASN A 41 10.87 5.11 -9.32
CA ASN A 41 10.49 6.37 -8.69
C ASN A 41 9.04 6.30 -8.21
N ALA A 42 8.60 7.32 -7.45
CA ALA A 42 7.25 7.34 -6.89
C ALA A 42 6.15 7.19 -7.96
N ASP A 43 6.32 7.80 -9.14
CA ASP A 43 5.33 7.71 -10.21
C ASP A 43 5.26 6.31 -10.83
N SER A 44 6.39 5.63 -11.04
CA SER A 44 6.40 4.25 -11.54
C SER A 44 5.78 3.28 -10.54
N ILE A 45 6.05 3.46 -9.24
CA ILE A 45 5.45 2.66 -8.15
C ILE A 45 3.93 2.83 -8.12
N ILE A 46 3.44 4.07 -8.19
CA ILE A 46 2.01 4.36 -8.23
C ILE A 46 1.38 3.74 -9.49
N ALA A 47 2.01 3.91 -10.65
CA ALA A 47 1.52 3.34 -11.90
C ALA A 47 1.46 1.81 -11.84
N ALA A 48 2.45 1.16 -11.24
CA ALA A 48 2.46 -0.28 -11.01
C ALA A 48 1.31 -0.71 -10.08
N GLY A 49 1.01 0.05 -9.04
CA GLY A 49 -0.13 -0.20 -8.16
C GLY A 49 -1.48 -0.09 -8.87
N ILE A 50 -1.68 0.94 -9.68
CA ILE A 50 -2.90 1.11 -10.50
C ILE A 50 -3.04 -0.05 -11.50
N TYR A 51 -1.94 -0.41 -12.18
CA TYR A 51 -1.89 -1.58 -13.06
C TYR A 51 -2.27 -2.86 -12.32
N GLY A 52 -1.69 -3.08 -11.14
CA GLY A 52 -1.98 -4.21 -10.27
C GLY A 52 -3.45 -4.28 -9.88
N ALA A 53 -4.05 -3.15 -9.47
CA ALA A 53 -5.47 -3.08 -9.16
C ALA A 53 -6.35 -3.49 -10.35
N GLN A 54 -6.07 -2.98 -11.54
CA GLN A 54 -6.83 -3.30 -12.76
C GLN A 54 -6.69 -4.76 -13.15
N ARG A 55 -5.46 -5.28 -13.20
CA ARG A 55 -5.17 -6.67 -13.56
C ARG A 55 -5.70 -7.66 -12.53
N GLY A 56 -5.51 -7.38 -11.25
CA GLY A 56 -6.00 -8.22 -10.17
C GLY A 56 -7.52 -8.36 -10.17
N TYR A 57 -8.24 -7.29 -10.52
CA TYR A 57 -9.70 -7.35 -10.68
C TYR A 57 -10.11 -8.31 -11.81
N LEU A 58 -9.50 -8.16 -12.99
CA LEU A 58 -9.79 -9.01 -14.16
C LEU A 58 -9.47 -10.49 -13.87
N LEU A 59 -8.28 -10.76 -13.31
CA LEU A 59 -7.87 -12.11 -12.94
C LEU A 59 -8.78 -12.71 -11.86
N ALA A 60 -9.23 -11.92 -10.88
CA ALA A 60 -10.18 -12.38 -9.89
C ALA A 60 -11.52 -12.79 -10.52
N GLN A 61 -12.02 -12.03 -11.52
CA GLN A 61 -13.22 -12.40 -12.27
C GLN A 61 -13.02 -13.70 -13.06
N GLU A 62 -11.90 -13.84 -13.77
CA GLU A 62 -11.54 -15.06 -14.51
C GLU A 62 -11.42 -16.29 -13.59
N GLN A 63 -10.95 -16.09 -12.35
CA GLN A 63 -10.87 -17.13 -11.32
C GLN A 63 -12.20 -17.41 -10.61
N GLY A 64 -13.29 -16.72 -10.97
CA GLY A 64 -14.61 -16.91 -10.38
C GLY A 64 -14.75 -16.38 -8.95
N ALA A 65 -13.97 -15.36 -8.57
CA ALA A 65 -14.10 -14.69 -7.28
C ALA A 65 -15.50 -14.05 -7.12
N MET A 66 -15.94 -13.88 -5.87
CA MET A 66 -17.24 -13.29 -5.58
C MET A 66 -17.30 -11.84 -6.10
N MET A 67 -18.37 -11.54 -6.85
CA MET A 67 -18.72 -10.17 -7.21
C MET A 67 -19.32 -9.46 -5.99
N VAL A 68 -18.74 -8.32 -5.62
CA VAL A 68 -19.22 -7.49 -4.51
C VAL A 68 -19.43 -6.06 -4.98
N ALA A 69 -20.41 -5.38 -4.40
CA ALA A 69 -20.68 -3.99 -4.71
C ALA A 69 -19.61 -3.09 -4.05
N GLY A 70 -19.11 -2.13 -4.81
CA GLY A 70 -18.15 -1.14 -4.31
C GLY A 70 -17.45 -0.42 -5.45
N PRO A 71 -16.77 0.69 -5.14
CA PRO A 71 -16.07 1.47 -6.14
C PRO A 71 -14.80 0.76 -6.60
N SER A 72 -14.41 1.02 -7.85
CA SER A 72 -13.16 0.50 -8.43
C SER A 72 -11.95 0.96 -7.61
N VAL A 73 -11.17 -0.01 -7.11
CA VAL A 73 -9.95 0.25 -6.33
C VAL A 73 -8.95 1.06 -7.17
N ALA A 74 -8.73 0.68 -8.42
CA ALA A 74 -7.85 1.40 -9.35
C ALA A 74 -8.23 2.88 -9.51
N ARG A 75 -9.52 3.16 -9.77
CA ARG A 75 -10.01 4.55 -9.94
C ARG A 75 -9.93 5.35 -8.65
N ARG A 76 -10.09 4.71 -7.50
CA ARG A 76 -9.92 5.38 -6.21
C ARG A 76 -8.45 5.64 -5.90
N ILE A 77 -7.52 4.76 -6.28
CA ILE A 77 -6.08 5.03 -6.20
C ILE A 77 -5.74 6.26 -7.05
N GLU A 78 -6.23 6.34 -8.29
CA GLU A 78 -6.03 7.51 -9.17
C GLU A 78 -6.47 8.81 -8.47
N LEU A 79 -7.68 8.82 -7.92
CA LEU A 79 -8.22 9.99 -7.22
C LEU A 79 -7.43 10.33 -5.94
N ALA A 80 -7.08 9.32 -5.14
CA ALA A 80 -6.34 9.52 -3.89
C ALA A 80 -4.93 10.07 -4.16
N VAL A 81 -4.25 9.58 -5.19
CA VAL A 81 -2.95 10.09 -5.64
C VAL A 81 -3.07 11.53 -6.10
N GLU A 82 -4.11 11.88 -6.85
CA GLU A 82 -4.36 13.25 -7.28
C GLU A 82 -4.52 14.17 -6.06
N ILE A 83 -5.34 13.78 -5.08
CA ILE A 83 -5.50 14.53 -3.82
C ILE A 83 -4.15 14.66 -3.12
N GLY A 84 -3.44 13.56 -2.88
CA GLY A 84 -2.13 13.57 -2.20
C GLY A 84 -1.12 14.53 -2.84
N LYS A 85 -1.07 14.59 -4.18
CA LYS A 85 -0.18 15.48 -4.93
C LYS A 85 -0.57 16.96 -4.90
N ARG A 86 -1.83 17.31 -4.58
CA ARG A 86 -2.28 18.72 -4.46
C ARG A 86 -1.76 19.39 -3.19
N HIS A 87 -1.48 18.60 -2.16
CA HIS A 87 -1.06 19.12 -0.86
C HIS A 87 0.46 19.15 -0.73
N ARG A 88 0.96 20.25 -0.14
CA ARG A 88 2.38 20.40 0.20
C ARG A 88 2.76 19.65 1.48
N TYR A 89 1.83 19.51 2.41
CA TYR A 89 2.04 18.96 3.74
C TYR A 89 1.01 17.87 4.00
N TRP A 90 1.47 16.75 4.55
CA TRP A 90 0.62 15.57 4.77
C TRP A 90 -0.50 15.87 5.76
N GLU A 91 -0.28 16.77 6.72
CA GLU A 91 -1.27 17.20 7.72
C GLU A 91 -2.53 17.79 7.07
N THR A 92 -2.38 18.40 5.89
CA THR A 92 -3.53 18.89 5.11
C THR A 92 -4.09 17.82 4.17
N ALA A 93 -3.23 16.94 3.64
CA ALA A 93 -3.65 15.86 2.75
C ALA A 93 -4.52 14.82 3.47
N VAL A 94 -4.17 14.46 4.71
CA VAL A 94 -4.90 13.45 5.50
C VAL A 94 -6.36 13.83 5.71
N VAL A 95 -6.67 15.12 5.83
CA VAL A 95 -8.05 15.60 6.00
C VAL A 95 -8.87 15.34 4.73
N GLU A 96 -8.40 15.80 3.57
CA GLU A 96 -9.13 15.61 2.31
C GLU A 96 -9.19 14.13 1.89
N LEU A 97 -8.12 13.38 2.13
CA LEU A 97 -8.10 11.93 1.91
C LEU A 97 -9.12 11.22 2.81
N ALA A 98 -9.16 11.52 4.10
CA ALA A 98 -10.15 10.92 5.01
C ALA A 98 -11.59 11.27 4.59
N ASP A 99 -11.86 12.51 4.19
CA ASP A 99 -13.21 12.97 3.84
C ASP A 99 -13.72 12.41 2.50
N ILE A 100 -12.85 12.29 1.49
CA ILE A 100 -13.25 11.89 0.12
C ILE A 100 -12.95 10.41 -0.15
N ILE A 101 -11.79 9.93 0.30
CA ILE A 101 -11.33 8.56 0.07
C ILE A 101 -11.77 7.64 1.21
N GLY A 102 -11.87 8.14 2.44
CA GLY A 102 -12.03 7.29 3.60
C GLY A 102 -10.73 6.54 3.93
N SER A 103 -10.72 5.94 5.10
CA SER A 103 -9.59 5.16 5.63
C SER A 103 -10.11 4.00 6.48
N GLY A 104 -11.31 3.50 6.20
CA GLY A 104 -11.91 2.37 6.92
C GLY A 104 -11.48 1.01 6.36
N LEU A 105 -12.02 -0.05 6.96
CA LEU A 105 -11.69 -1.46 6.66
C LEU A 105 -11.97 -1.89 5.22
N HIS A 106 -12.79 -1.14 4.48
CA HIS A 106 -13.14 -1.51 3.11
C HIS A 106 -11.93 -1.31 2.19
N VAL A 107 -11.58 -2.32 1.38
CA VAL A 107 -10.39 -2.27 0.51
C VAL A 107 -10.36 -1.08 -0.44
N SER A 108 -11.53 -0.65 -0.92
CA SER A 108 -11.66 0.55 -1.77
C SER A 108 -11.51 1.87 -1.02
N GLU A 109 -11.31 1.86 0.30
CA GLU A 109 -10.93 3.01 1.12
C GLU A 109 -9.47 2.88 1.54
N ALA A 110 -9.12 1.81 2.25
CA ALA A 110 -7.80 1.61 2.85
C ALA A 110 -6.65 1.63 1.82
N VAL A 111 -6.77 0.86 0.73
CA VAL A 111 -5.70 0.77 -0.28
C VAL A 111 -5.53 2.12 -0.99
N PRO A 112 -6.58 2.75 -1.56
CA PRO A 112 -6.46 4.09 -2.11
C PRO A 112 -5.87 5.13 -1.16
N ALA A 113 -6.29 5.15 0.12
CA ALA A 113 -5.73 6.07 1.11
C ALA A 113 -4.22 5.90 1.25
N ALA A 114 -3.73 4.66 1.34
CA ALA A 114 -2.29 4.39 1.40
C ALA A 114 -1.52 4.95 0.19
N PHE A 115 -2.06 4.80 -1.02
CA PHE A 115 -1.43 5.38 -2.22
C PHE A 115 -1.47 6.91 -2.23
N GLY A 116 -2.55 7.52 -1.75
CA GLY A 116 -2.65 8.98 -1.62
C GLY A 116 -1.62 9.55 -0.65
N LEU A 117 -1.44 8.90 0.50
CA LEU A 117 -0.44 9.29 1.50
C LEU A 117 0.99 9.11 1.00
N PHE A 118 1.29 7.99 0.34
CA PHE A 118 2.58 7.79 -0.31
C PHE A 118 2.87 8.89 -1.36
N ALA A 119 1.86 9.26 -2.16
CA ALA A 119 1.98 10.29 -3.19
C ALA A 119 2.22 11.70 -2.60
N CYS A 120 1.75 11.97 -1.39
CA CYS A 120 2.00 13.23 -0.67
C CYS A 120 3.41 13.28 -0.05
N CYS A 121 3.94 12.12 0.37
CA CYS A 121 5.24 11.99 1.05
C CYS A 121 6.28 11.18 0.25
N PRO A 122 6.52 11.44 -1.06
CA PRO A 122 7.34 10.56 -1.90
C PRO A 122 8.84 10.60 -1.55
N ASN A 123 9.26 11.53 -0.69
CA ASN A 123 10.66 11.75 -0.33
C ASN A 123 10.97 11.39 1.13
N SER A 124 9.98 10.90 1.90
CA SER A 124 10.14 10.62 3.33
C SER A 124 9.27 9.44 3.75
N ALA A 125 9.90 8.28 3.95
CA ALA A 125 9.21 7.08 4.43
C ALA A 125 8.56 7.30 5.79
N VAL A 126 9.25 8.05 6.68
CA VAL A 126 8.78 8.34 8.03
C VAL A 126 7.56 9.24 7.99
N ASP A 127 7.57 10.34 7.23
CA ASP A 127 6.40 11.22 7.14
C ASP A 127 5.21 10.50 6.50
N ALA A 128 5.46 9.66 5.49
CA ALA A 128 4.42 8.84 4.89
C ALA A 128 3.75 7.94 5.94
N ILE A 129 4.52 7.22 6.76
CA ILE A 129 3.97 6.37 7.82
C ILE A 129 3.24 7.18 8.89
N ILE A 130 3.83 8.30 9.34
CA ILE A 130 3.21 9.20 10.32
C ILE A 130 1.85 9.69 9.80
N SER A 131 1.75 10.03 8.52
CA SER A 131 0.48 10.43 7.92
C SER A 131 -0.56 9.31 7.96
N GLY A 132 -0.15 8.05 7.74
CA GLY A 132 -1.02 6.88 7.85
C GLY A 132 -1.50 6.62 9.27
N VAL A 133 -0.66 6.86 10.28
CA VAL A 133 -1.04 6.76 11.69
C VAL A 133 -2.04 7.86 12.07
N ASN A 134 -1.97 9.03 11.43
CA ASN A 134 -2.80 10.20 11.76
C ASN A 134 -4.05 10.38 10.88
N ILE A 135 -4.28 9.53 9.87
CA ILE A 135 -5.46 9.66 8.98
C ILE A 135 -6.78 9.25 9.66
N GLY A 136 -6.72 8.49 10.77
CA GLY A 136 -7.88 7.99 11.50
C GLY A 136 -8.49 6.71 10.91
N ASN A 137 -9.47 6.14 11.62
CA ASN A 137 -10.11 4.85 11.33
C ASN A 137 -9.14 3.65 11.37
N ASP A 138 -8.91 2.96 10.25
CA ASP A 138 -8.10 1.73 10.14
C ASP A 138 -6.60 2.06 10.02
N THR A 139 -6.09 2.77 11.02
CA THR A 139 -4.75 3.39 10.98
C THR A 139 -3.61 2.37 10.91
N ASP A 140 -3.74 1.22 11.58
CA ASP A 140 -2.72 0.17 11.57
C ASP A 140 -2.59 -0.45 10.18
N THR A 141 -3.70 -0.78 9.54
CA THR A 141 -3.70 -1.33 8.17
C THR A 141 -3.17 -0.33 7.16
N VAL A 142 -3.67 0.91 7.19
CA VAL A 142 -3.25 1.96 6.24
C VAL A 142 -1.78 2.31 6.44
N ALA A 143 -1.32 2.54 7.67
CA ALA A 143 0.09 2.85 7.94
C ALA A 143 1.02 1.69 7.56
N THR A 144 0.59 0.43 7.76
CA THR A 144 1.34 -0.75 7.34
C THR A 144 1.50 -0.79 5.82
N MET A 145 0.44 -0.53 5.06
CA MET A 145 0.50 -0.48 3.60
C MET A 145 1.39 0.67 3.09
N VAL A 146 1.26 1.86 3.69
CA VAL A 146 2.14 2.99 3.37
C VAL A 146 3.60 2.64 3.65
N GLY A 147 3.89 2.06 4.82
CA GLY A 147 5.22 1.64 5.24
C GLY A 147 5.82 0.55 4.37
N ALA A 148 5.01 -0.39 3.87
CA ALA A 148 5.46 -1.41 2.93
C ALA A 148 5.97 -0.80 1.62
N ILE A 149 5.21 0.15 1.04
CA ILE A 149 5.60 0.82 -0.21
C ILE A 149 6.78 1.76 0.03
N SER A 150 6.70 2.62 1.03
CA SER A 150 7.72 3.65 1.29
C SER A 150 9.03 3.04 1.80
N GLY A 151 8.96 2.03 2.67
CA GLY A 151 10.12 1.31 3.15
C GLY A 151 10.83 0.53 2.05
N ALA A 152 10.08 -0.12 1.14
CA ALA A 152 10.66 -0.77 -0.03
C ALA A 152 11.36 0.23 -0.95
N PHE A 153 10.80 1.43 -1.12
CA PHE A 153 11.34 2.46 -2.00
C PHE A 153 12.58 3.17 -1.42
N HIS A 154 12.57 3.49 -0.13
CA HIS A 154 13.63 4.28 0.51
C HIS A 154 14.72 3.43 1.18
N GLY A 155 14.45 2.17 1.48
CA GLY A 155 15.37 1.27 2.17
C GLY A 155 15.46 1.51 3.68
N VAL A 156 16.20 0.62 4.36
CA VAL A 156 16.27 0.59 5.83
C VAL A 156 16.88 1.85 6.45
N GLU A 157 17.85 2.47 5.77
CA GLU A 157 18.56 3.67 6.24
C GLU A 157 17.67 4.93 6.27
N ALA A 158 16.46 4.86 5.69
CA ALA A 158 15.49 5.94 5.76
C ALA A 158 14.78 6.02 7.13
N PHE A 159 14.89 4.98 7.96
CA PHE A 159 14.26 4.93 9.27
C PHE A 159 15.24 5.30 10.39
N PRO A 160 14.77 5.95 11.46
CA PRO A 160 15.55 6.11 12.68
C PRO A 160 16.00 4.75 13.24
N ALA A 161 17.28 4.62 13.59
CA ALA A 161 17.87 3.36 14.03
C ALA A 161 17.22 2.78 15.30
N ASP A 162 16.60 3.62 16.13
CA ASP A 162 15.89 3.22 17.33
C ASP A 162 14.53 2.55 17.05
N TYR A 163 13.95 2.74 15.86
CA TYR A 163 12.67 2.11 15.48
C TYR A 163 12.80 0.59 15.44
N LEU A 164 13.75 0.06 14.66
CA LEU A 164 13.98 -1.38 14.55
C LEU A 164 14.32 -2.00 15.91
N THR A 165 15.24 -1.36 16.65
CA THR A 165 15.63 -1.79 18.00
C THR A 165 14.43 -1.86 18.95
N THR A 166 13.54 -0.88 18.88
CA THR A 166 12.33 -0.84 19.72
C THR A 166 11.33 -1.91 19.30
N LEU A 167 11.10 -2.09 17.99
CA LEU A 167 10.19 -3.09 17.46
C LEU A 167 10.64 -4.51 17.81
N ASP A 168 11.91 -4.85 17.58
CA ASP A 168 12.46 -6.17 17.90
C ASP A 168 12.35 -6.47 19.40
N ARG A 169 12.70 -5.48 20.24
CA ARG A 169 12.60 -5.62 21.71
C ARG A 169 11.17 -5.82 22.19
N MET A 170 10.21 -5.07 21.65
CA MET A 170 8.82 -5.10 22.11
C MET A 170 8.04 -6.31 21.59
N ASN A 171 8.40 -6.83 20.41
CA ASN A 171 7.70 -7.94 19.78
C ASN A 171 8.44 -9.28 19.91
N HIS A 172 9.65 -9.28 20.47
CA HIS A 172 10.52 -10.46 20.54
C HIS A 172 10.81 -11.06 19.15
N PHE A 173 11.11 -10.19 18.18
CA PHE A 173 11.46 -10.56 16.81
C PHE A 173 12.90 -10.17 16.46
N ASP A 174 13.39 -10.74 15.36
CA ASP A 174 14.53 -10.24 14.60
C ASP A 174 14.05 -9.96 13.17
N LEU A 175 13.51 -8.76 12.96
CA LEU A 175 12.94 -8.38 11.67
C LEU A 175 14.00 -8.30 10.56
N ALA A 176 15.25 -7.99 10.92
CA ALA A 176 16.35 -7.94 9.95
C ALA A 176 16.72 -9.34 9.46
N GLU A 177 16.73 -10.34 10.34
CA GLU A 177 16.94 -11.74 9.96
C GLU A 177 15.78 -12.27 9.12
N LEU A 178 14.54 -11.98 9.50
CA LEU A 178 13.38 -12.34 8.70
C LEU A 178 13.47 -11.75 7.28
N ALA A 179 13.86 -10.49 7.14
CA ALA A 179 14.05 -9.86 5.84
C ALA A 179 15.13 -10.53 4.99
N ARG A 180 16.26 -10.95 5.60
CA ARG A 180 17.31 -11.71 4.90
C ARG A 180 16.81 -13.06 4.39
N GLN A 181 16.04 -13.79 5.20
CA GLN A 181 15.49 -15.08 4.80
C GLN A 181 14.52 -14.98 3.62
N ILE A 182 13.79 -13.86 3.51
CA ILE A 182 12.89 -13.60 2.38
C ILE A 182 13.67 -13.25 1.11
N ALA A 183 14.79 -12.54 1.23
CA ALA A 183 15.61 -12.15 0.09
C ALA A 183 16.35 -13.33 -0.58
N GLY A 184 16.59 -14.41 0.17
CA GLY A 184 17.38 -15.57 -0.25
C GLY A 184 18.88 -15.38 -0.10
#